data_AF-A0A5C7TGJ0-F1
#
_entry.id   AF-A0A5C7TGJ0-F1
#
_cell.length_a   1.000
_cell.length_b   1.000
_cell.length_c   1.000
_cell.angle_alpha   90.00
_cell.angle_beta   90.00
_cell.angle_gamma   90.00
#
_symmetry.space_group_name_H-M   'P 1'
#
loop_
_entity.id
_entity.type
_entity.pdbx_description
1 polymer ?
#
loop_
_entity_poly.entity_id
_entity_poly.type
_entity_poly.pdbx_seq_one_letter_code
_entity_poly.pdbx_strand_id
1 'polypeptide(L)'
;MYWVFKTEPAECSILDIQAAGPKGVVWEGVRNYQARNFLRDQVKIGDQVLIHHSSCAQVGIAGVGVILAEAYPDPSQFQPRSLYYDAKSTPEKAPWVAVQVGFVEQFSKVLSMTELRQIGGLAEMQLLRKGNRLSIIPTTNAEFGLVLCAAKAYSKI
;
A
#
# COMPACT_ATOMS: atom_id res chain seq x y z
N MET A 1 -4.27 -7.27 10.97
CA MET A 1 -5.10 -7.18 9.76
C MET A 1 -4.21 -7.14 8.53
N TYR A 2 -4.80 -7.25 7.33
CA TYR A 2 -4.06 -7.22 6.07
C TYR A 2 -4.60 -6.14 5.15
N TRP A 3 -3.70 -5.57 4.34
CA TRP A 3 -4.00 -4.44 3.48
C TRP A 3 -3.36 -4.59 2.10
N VAL A 4 -3.88 -3.86 1.13
CA VAL A 4 -3.14 -3.50 -0.09
C VAL A 4 -2.93 -2.01 -0.08
N PHE A 5 -1.68 -1.57 -0.22
CA PHE A 5 -1.33 -0.17 -0.44
C PHE A 5 -0.81 -0.01 -1.87
N LYS A 6 -1.43 0.90 -2.62
CA LYS A 6 -1.03 1.23 -3.99
C LYS A 6 -0.02 2.37 -4.01
N THR A 7 1.00 2.22 -4.84
CA THR A 7 2.04 3.21 -5.07
C THR A 7 2.49 3.17 -6.53
N GLU A 8 2.87 4.31 -7.09
CA GLU A 8 3.59 4.31 -8.36
C GLU A 8 5.07 3.98 -8.07
N PRO A 9 5.67 2.97 -8.71
CA PRO A 9 7.03 2.58 -8.39
C PRO A 9 8.09 3.64 -8.72
N ALA A 10 7.74 4.66 -9.51
CA ALA A 10 8.59 5.82 -9.75
C ALA A 10 8.61 6.80 -8.55
N GLU A 11 7.59 6.77 -7.68
CA GLU A 11 7.53 7.58 -6.46
C GLU A 11 8.07 6.79 -5.26
N CYS A 12 7.58 5.57 -5.05
CA CYS A 12 8.05 4.68 -3.99
C CYS A 12 7.77 3.22 -4.37
N SER A 13 8.80 2.48 -4.78
CA SER A 13 8.73 1.05 -5.07
C SER A 13 8.95 0.18 -3.81
N ILE A 14 8.82 -1.14 -3.95
CA ILE A 14 9.15 -2.08 -2.86
C ILE A 14 10.66 -2.05 -2.53
N LEU A 15 11.50 -1.74 -3.52
CA LEU A 15 12.95 -1.62 -3.34
C LEU A 15 13.29 -0.35 -2.56
N ASP A 16 12.54 0.74 -2.75
CA ASP A 16 12.72 1.97 -1.96
C ASP A 16 12.36 1.73 -0.49
N ILE A 17 11.29 0.97 -0.22
CA ILE A 17 10.92 0.55 1.13
C ILE A 17 12.02 -0.31 1.75
N GLN A 18 12.60 -1.24 0.98
CA GLN A 18 13.73 -2.06 1.42
C GLN A 18 14.97 -1.20 1.74
N ALA A 19 15.31 -0.27 0.85
CA ALA A 19 16.46 0.61 0.99
C ALA A 19 16.34 1.57 2.19
N ALA A 20 15.12 1.95 2.57
CA ALA A 20 14.85 2.76 3.76
C ALA A 20 15.19 2.04 5.08
N GLY A 21 15.37 0.71 5.04
CA GLY A 21 15.83 -0.09 6.18
C GLY A 21 14.85 -0.04 7.37
N PRO A 22 15.36 -0.13 8.62
CA PRO A 22 14.51 -0.23 9.82
C PRO A 22 13.59 0.97 10.06
N LYS A 23 13.90 2.14 9.45
CA LYS A 23 13.05 3.33 9.55
C LYS A 23 11.80 3.21 8.67
N GLY A 24 11.87 2.45 7.57
CA GLY A 24 10.82 2.42 6.56
C GLY A 24 10.57 3.78 5.90
N VAL A 25 9.51 3.85 5.11
CA VAL A 25 9.10 5.05 4.38
C VAL A 25 7.87 5.68 5.00
N VAL A 26 7.75 7.00 4.87
CA VAL A 26 6.50 7.71 5.14
C VAL A 26 5.53 7.39 4.01
N TRP A 27 4.40 6.77 4.32
CA TRP A 27 3.34 6.53 3.35
C TRP A 27 2.39 7.74 3.30
N GLU A 28 2.86 8.78 2.63
CA GLU A 28 2.16 10.07 2.46
C GLU A 28 1.27 10.11 1.20
N GLY A 29 0.60 11.23 0.98
CA GLY A 29 -0.08 11.53 -0.28
C GLY A 29 -1.48 10.93 -0.43
N VAL A 30 -2.00 10.25 0.60
CA VAL A 30 -3.38 9.76 0.58
C VAL A 30 -4.36 10.94 0.67
N ARG A 31 -5.04 11.24 -0.44
CA ARG A 31 -6.03 12.33 -0.59
C ARG A 31 -7.46 11.87 -0.85
N ASN A 32 -7.74 10.60 -0.59
CA ASN A 32 -9.10 10.05 -0.62
C ASN A 32 -9.60 9.86 0.82
N TYR A 33 -10.77 10.42 1.14
CA TYR A 33 -11.33 10.38 2.51
C TYR A 33 -11.56 8.97 3.05
N GLN A 34 -12.01 8.03 2.22
CA GLN A 34 -12.24 6.65 2.65
C GLN A 34 -10.91 5.93 2.90
N ALA A 35 -9.94 6.08 1.99
CA ALA A 35 -8.59 5.53 2.17
C ALA A 35 -7.92 6.11 3.42
N ARG A 36 -8.07 7.42 3.66
CA ARG A 36 -7.61 8.08 4.89
C ARG A 36 -8.28 7.51 6.13
N ASN A 37 -9.60 7.29 6.10
CA ASN A 37 -10.30 6.72 7.26
C ASN A 37 -9.80 5.29 7.54
N PHE A 38 -9.48 4.48 6.54
CA PHE A 38 -8.84 3.19 6.76
C PHE A 38 -7.49 3.34 7.48
N LEU A 39 -6.62 4.25 7.01
CA LEU A 39 -5.34 4.52 7.69
C LEU A 39 -5.54 4.97 9.14
N ARG A 40 -6.44 5.92 9.38
CA ARG A 40 -6.67 6.52 10.69
C ARG A 40 -7.31 5.55 11.70
N ASP A 41 -8.34 4.84 11.26
CA ASP A 41 -9.26 4.14 12.17
C ASP A 41 -8.91 2.65 12.31
N GLN A 42 -8.32 2.05 11.28
CA GLN A 42 -8.23 0.59 11.18
C GLN A 42 -6.81 0.05 11.02
N VAL A 43 -5.92 0.76 10.32
CA VAL A 43 -4.53 0.35 10.17
C VAL A 43 -3.80 0.45 11.51
N LYS A 44 -3.13 -0.62 11.92
CA LYS A 44 -2.39 -0.72 13.19
C LYS A 44 -0.95 -1.16 12.99
N ILE A 45 -0.08 -0.81 13.95
CA ILE A 45 1.31 -1.27 13.98
C ILE A 45 1.33 -2.81 13.91
N GLY A 46 2.22 -3.36 13.08
CA GLY A 46 2.34 -4.80 12.85
C GLY A 46 1.39 -5.37 11.80
N ASP A 47 0.41 -4.60 11.30
CA ASP A 47 -0.38 -5.02 10.15
C ASP A 47 0.51 -5.23 8.93
N GLN A 48 0.20 -6.25 8.12
CA GLN A 48 0.93 -6.54 6.89
C GLN A 48 0.24 -5.95 5.68
N VAL A 49 1.05 -5.53 4.71
CA VAL A 49 0.61 -4.76 3.56
C VAL A 49 1.16 -5.37 2.28
N LEU A 50 0.30 -5.73 1.35
CA LEU A 50 0.69 -6.04 -0.03
C LEU A 50 1.00 -4.73 -0.76
N ILE A 51 2.25 -4.58 -1.21
CA ILE A 51 2.70 -3.38 -1.94
C ILE A 51 2.35 -3.56 -3.41
N HIS A 52 1.36 -2.80 -3.87
CA HIS A 52 0.85 -2.85 -5.24
C HIS A 52 1.42 -1.70 -6.08
N HIS A 53 2.21 -2.04 -7.10
CA HIS A 53 2.67 -1.10 -8.12
C HIS A 53 1.54 -0.74 -9.07
N SER A 54 1.15 0.54 -9.12
CA SER A 54 0.16 1.10 -10.04
C SER A 54 0.82 1.99 -11.10
N SER A 55 0.05 2.37 -12.13
CA SER A 55 0.43 3.36 -13.15
C SER A 55 1.81 3.15 -13.81
N CYS A 56 2.22 1.89 -14.00
CA CYS A 56 3.54 1.56 -14.55
C CYS A 56 3.45 0.42 -15.57
N ALA A 57 4.58 0.08 -16.19
CA ALA A 57 4.66 -1.01 -17.17
C ALA A 57 4.30 -2.38 -16.57
N GLN A 58 4.62 -2.64 -15.31
CA GLN A 58 4.35 -3.90 -14.62
C GLN A 58 3.41 -3.67 -13.41
N VAL A 59 2.10 -3.62 -13.68
CA VAL A 59 1.08 -3.41 -12.65
C VAL A 59 0.78 -4.71 -11.91
N GLY A 60 0.89 -4.68 -10.58
CA GLY A 60 0.63 -5.84 -9.74
C GLY A 60 1.23 -5.72 -8.35
N ILE A 61 1.29 -6.84 -7.63
CA ILE A 61 1.83 -6.88 -6.26
C ILE A 61 3.31 -7.25 -6.31
N ALA A 62 4.16 -6.39 -5.77
CA ALA A 62 5.61 -6.51 -5.84
C ALA A 62 6.24 -7.11 -4.56
N GLY A 63 5.49 -7.16 -3.46
CA GLY A 63 5.99 -7.69 -2.20
C GLY A 63 5.09 -7.36 -1.01
N VAL A 64 5.66 -7.52 0.18
CA VAL A 64 5.03 -7.33 1.48
C VAL A 64 5.80 -6.28 2.28
N GLY A 65 5.04 -5.37 2.88
CA GLY A 65 5.51 -4.46 3.92
C GLY A 65 4.78 -4.69 5.24
N VAL A 66 5.18 -3.93 6.26
CA VAL A 66 4.58 -3.94 7.60
C VAL A 66 4.41 -2.52 8.11
N ILE A 67 3.36 -2.26 8.88
CA ILE A 67 3.16 -0.96 9.51
C ILE A 67 4.08 -0.81 10.72
N LEU A 68 4.93 0.21 10.68
CA LEU A 68 5.87 0.58 11.75
C LEU A 68 5.32 1.67 12.66
N ALA A 69 4.43 2.53 12.15
CA ALA A 69 3.77 3.58 12.92
C ALA A 69 2.31 3.73 12.50
N GLU A 70 1.43 3.91 13.48
CA GLU A 70 0.03 4.29 13.30
C GLU A 70 -0.12 5.69 12.68
N ALA A 71 -1.34 6.04 12.30
CA ALA A 71 -1.62 7.29 11.59
C ALA A 71 -1.18 8.54 12.36
N TYR A 72 -0.46 9.43 11.67
CA TYR A 72 -0.08 10.77 12.14
C TYR A 72 -0.33 11.81 11.03
N PRO A 73 -0.33 13.12 11.34
CA PRO A 73 -0.50 14.16 10.33
C PRO A 73 0.46 13.97 9.15
N ASP A 74 -0.07 13.84 7.94
CA ASP A 74 0.73 13.70 6.73
C ASP A 74 1.62 14.95 6.53
N PRO A 75 2.95 14.85 6.59
CA PRO A 75 3.83 16.03 6.49
C PRO A 75 3.76 16.71 5.12
N SER A 76 3.42 15.97 4.06
CA SER A 76 3.34 16.51 2.69
C SER A 76 2.23 17.55 2.53
N GLN A 77 1.17 17.47 3.35
CA GLN A 77 0.03 18.39 3.26
C GLN A 77 0.41 19.85 3.60
N PHE A 78 1.50 20.06 4.32
CA PHE A 78 1.98 21.39 4.74
C PHE A 78 3.10 21.95 3.86
N GLN A 79 3.59 21.20 2.87
CA GLN A 79 4.78 21.57 2.09
C GLN A 79 4.39 22.15 0.73
N PRO A 80 4.56 23.45 0.45
CA PRO A 80 4.08 24.07 -0.80
C PRO A 80 4.66 23.50 -2.10
N ARG A 81 5.80 22.80 -2.03
CA ARG A 81 6.44 22.15 -3.18
C ARG A 81 6.05 20.68 -3.34
N SER A 82 5.34 20.10 -2.37
CA SER A 82 4.85 18.73 -2.50
C SER A 82 3.69 18.67 -3.48
N LEU A 83 3.61 17.60 -4.27
CA LEU A 83 2.45 17.29 -5.12
C LEU A 83 1.16 17.12 -4.30
N TYR A 84 1.29 16.84 -3.01
CA TYR A 84 0.17 16.58 -2.12
C TYR A 84 -0.11 17.74 -1.15
N TYR A 85 0.46 18.93 -1.42
CA TYR A 85 0.17 20.15 -0.66
C TYR A 85 -1.33 20.43 -0.61
N ASP A 86 -1.82 20.82 0.57
CA ASP A 86 -3.18 21.28 0.75
C ASP A 86 -3.17 22.64 1.44
N ALA A 87 -3.46 23.69 0.67
CA ALA A 87 -3.46 25.08 1.15
C ALA A 87 -4.46 25.34 2.30
N LYS A 88 -5.40 24.44 2.56
CA LYS A 88 -6.37 24.55 3.66
C LYS A 88 -5.91 23.82 4.93
N SER A 89 -4.85 23.03 4.85
CA SER A 89 -4.32 22.29 5.99
C SER A 89 -3.43 23.16 6.85
N THR A 90 -3.62 23.09 8.16
CA THR A 90 -2.77 23.77 9.17
C THR A 90 -2.33 22.75 10.23
N PRO A 91 -1.29 23.03 11.03
CA PRO A 91 -0.88 22.13 12.11
C PRO A 91 -2.02 21.77 13.08
N GLU A 92 -2.94 22.69 13.33
CA GLU A 92 -4.13 22.51 14.19
C GLU A 92 -5.25 21.76 13.47
N LYS A 93 -5.27 21.80 12.13
CA LYS A 93 -6.28 21.19 11.28
C LYS A 93 -5.61 20.44 10.13
N ALA A 94 -5.15 19.24 10.44
CA ALA A 94 -4.47 18.32 9.53
C ALA A 94 -5.44 17.22 9.05
N PRO A 95 -6.25 17.45 8.00
CA PRO A 95 -7.23 16.48 7.54
C PRO A 95 -6.61 15.21 6.96
N TRP A 96 -5.33 15.21 6.57
CA TRP A 96 -4.65 14.08 5.94
C TRP A 96 -3.70 13.39 6.92
N VAL A 97 -3.62 12.06 6.80
CA VAL A 97 -2.76 11.24 7.64
C VAL A 97 -1.82 10.40 6.80
N ALA A 98 -0.62 10.17 7.33
CA ALA A 98 0.37 9.23 6.82
C ALA A 98 0.60 8.13 7.88
N VAL A 99 1.22 7.04 7.46
CA VAL A 99 1.72 5.97 8.33
C VAL A 99 3.19 5.71 7.98
N GLN A 100 3.88 4.87 8.76
CA GLN A 100 5.22 4.42 8.40
C GLN A 100 5.18 2.96 7.94
N VAL A 101 5.73 2.68 6.76
CA VAL A 101 5.73 1.34 6.16
C VAL A 101 7.16 0.82 6.07
N GLY A 102 7.40 -0.31 6.71
CA GLY A 102 8.64 -1.07 6.65
C GLY A 102 8.60 -2.19 5.63
N PHE A 103 9.77 -2.71 5.28
CA PHE A 103 9.93 -3.83 4.37
C PHE A 103 9.78 -5.17 5.10
N VAL A 104 9.17 -6.17 4.42
CA VAL A 104 9.14 -7.57 4.87
C VAL A 104 9.73 -8.48 3.81
N GLU A 105 9.19 -8.46 2.60
CA GLU A 105 9.56 -9.38 1.53
C GLU A 105 9.38 -8.71 0.17
N GLN A 106 10.33 -8.92 -0.75
CA GLN A 106 10.15 -8.65 -2.16
C GLN A 106 9.84 -9.97 -2.87
N PHE A 107 8.84 -9.97 -3.75
CA PHE A 107 8.57 -11.15 -4.57
C PHE A 107 9.59 -11.28 -5.70
N SER A 108 9.90 -12.52 -6.11
CA SER A 108 10.85 -12.76 -7.22
C SER A 108 10.41 -12.15 -8.55
N LYS A 109 9.10 -11.91 -8.70
CA LYS A 109 8.50 -11.11 -9.77
C LYS A 109 7.25 -10.39 -9.27
N VAL A 110 6.86 -9.31 -9.95
CA VAL A 110 5.56 -8.67 -9.71
C VAL A 110 4.44 -9.63 -10.11
N LEU A 111 3.53 -9.92 -9.18
CA LEU A 111 2.34 -10.72 -9.44
C LEU A 111 1.29 -9.84 -10.13
N SER A 112 1.11 -10.02 -11.43
CA SER A 112 0.32 -9.15 -12.27
C SER A 112 -1.18 -9.20 -11.95
N MET A 113 -1.91 -8.15 -12.34
CA MET A 113 -3.37 -8.12 -12.21
C MET A 113 -4.08 -9.27 -12.94
N THR A 114 -3.50 -9.77 -14.04
CA THR A 114 -4.03 -10.91 -14.77
C THR A 114 -3.85 -12.21 -13.98
N GLU A 115 -2.67 -12.43 -13.42
CA GLU A 115 -2.40 -13.60 -12.57
C GLU A 115 -3.26 -13.58 -11.31
N LEU A 116 -3.41 -12.43 -10.65
CA LEU A 116 -4.29 -12.29 -9.48
C LEU A 116 -5.74 -12.70 -9.77
N ARG A 117 -6.25 -12.37 -10.97
CA ARG A 117 -7.61 -12.75 -11.38
C ARG A 117 -7.78 -14.25 -11.65
N GLN A 118 -6.69 -14.96 -11.92
CA GLN A 118 -6.71 -16.40 -12.15
C GLN A 118 -6.65 -17.20 -10.84
N ILE A 119 -6.32 -16.56 -9.72
CA ILE A 119 -6.28 -17.22 -8.41
C ILE A 119 -7.71 -17.40 -7.90
N GLY A 120 -8.12 -18.68 -7.79
CA GLY A 120 -9.38 -19.05 -7.16
C GLY A 120 -9.47 -18.50 -5.73
N GLY A 121 -10.61 -17.91 -5.38
CA GLY A 121 -10.83 -17.28 -4.06
C GLY A 121 -10.52 -15.78 -4.00
N LEU A 122 -9.94 -15.17 -5.04
CA LEU A 122 -9.74 -13.71 -5.12
C LEU A 122 -10.86 -12.96 -5.87
N ALA A 123 -11.92 -13.65 -6.31
CA ALA A 123 -12.98 -13.05 -7.13
C ALA A 123 -13.61 -11.79 -6.50
N GLU A 124 -13.76 -11.80 -5.18
CA GLU A 124 -14.35 -10.70 -4.42
C GLU A 124 -13.33 -9.69 -3.88
N MET A 125 -12.04 -9.92 -4.12
CA MET A 125 -10.98 -9.04 -3.63
C MET A 125 -11.18 -7.63 -4.16
N GLN A 126 -11.31 -6.68 -3.24
CA GLN A 126 -11.66 -5.30 -3.58
C GLN A 126 -10.64 -4.65 -4.54
N LEU A 127 -9.38 -5.07 -4.48
CA LEU A 127 -8.35 -4.68 -5.45
C LEU A 127 -8.74 -5.00 -6.90
N LEU A 128 -9.40 -6.13 -7.14
CA LEU A 128 -9.74 -6.64 -8.48
C LEU A 128 -11.09 -6.14 -9.00
N ARG A 129 -11.92 -5.53 -8.14
CA ARG A 129 -13.24 -5.02 -8.52
C ARG A 129 -13.13 -3.89 -9.56
N LYS A 130 -13.93 -3.97 -10.61
CA LYS A 130 -14.01 -2.94 -11.65
C LYS A 130 -14.41 -1.61 -11.03
N GLY A 131 -13.71 -0.54 -11.40
CA GLY A 131 -14.02 0.81 -10.90
C GLY A 131 -13.46 1.14 -9.52
N ASN A 132 -12.78 0.21 -8.82
CA ASN A 132 -12.11 0.55 -7.57
C ASN A 132 -11.06 1.65 -7.79
N ARG A 133 -11.14 2.72 -6.98
CA ARG A 133 -10.22 3.86 -6.99
C ARG A 133 -9.51 4.06 -5.65
N LEU A 134 -9.69 3.14 -4.69
CA LEU A 134 -8.99 3.23 -3.41
C LEU A 134 -7.53 2.82 -3.55
N SER A 135 -6.65 3.58 -2.90
CA SER A 135 -5.22 3.31 -2.75
C SER A 135 -4.90 2.49 -1.51
N ILE A 136 -5.76 2.56 -0.48
CA ILE A 136 -5.69 1.78 0.75
C ILE A 136 -6.91 0.87 0.78
N ILE A 137 -6.68 -0.44 0.76
CA ILE A 137 -7.75 -1.43 0.57
C ILE A 137 -7.63 -2.50 1.66
N PRO A 138 -8.70 -2.75 2.44
CA PRO A 138 -8.71 -3.86 3.39
C PRO A 138 -8.63 -5.19 2.64
N THR A 139 -7.89 -6.14 3.20
CA THR A 139 -7.69 -7.47 2.62
C THR A 139 -7.94 -8.52 3.70
N THR A 140 -8.68 -9.56 3.35
CA THR A 140 -8.94 -10.67 4.28
C THR A 140 -7.69 -11.55 4.44
N ASN A 141 -7.64 -12.30 5.54
CA ASN A 141 -6.56 -13.27 5.75
C ASN A 141 -6.49 -14.32 4.61
N ALA A 142 -7.66 -14.77 4.13
CA ALA A 142 -7.73 -15.72 3.02
C ALA A 142 -7.15 -15.15 1.72
N GLU A 143 -7.53 -13.93 1.34
CA GLU A 143 -6.99 -13.27 0.15
C GLU A 143 -5.49 -13.02 0.25
N PHE A 144 -5.02 -12.52 1.41
CA PHE A 144 -3.60 -12.28 1.63
C PHE A 144 -2.79 -13.58 1.53
N GLY A 145 -3.25 -14.66 2.18
CA GLY A 145 -2.63 -15.97 2.12
C GLY A 145 -2.56 -16.56 0.71
N LEU A 146 -3.62 -16.38 -0.09
CA LEU A 146 -3.65 -16.80 -1.51
C LEU A 146 -2.60 -16.05 -2.35
N VAL A 147 -2.47 -14.74 -2.16
CA VAL A 147 -1.44 -13.93 -2.83
C VAL A 147 -0.04 -14.40 -2.45
N LEU A 148 0.23 -14.65 -1.17
CA LEU A 148 1.53 -15.16 -0.72
C LEU A 148 1.83 -16.56 -1.28
N CYS A 149 0.84 -17.44 -1.33
CA CYS A 149 0.99 -18.77 -1.90
C CYS A 149 1.37 -18.69 -3.39
N ALA A 150 0.67 -17.86 -4.16
CA ALA A 150 0.96 -17.63 -5.57
C ALA A 150 2.36 -17.04 -5.78
N ALA A 151 2.76 -16.04 -4.98
CA ALA A 151 4.10 -15.45 -5.07
C ALA A 151 5.21 -16.49 -4.87
N LYS A 152 5.08 -17.35 -3.85
CA LYS A 152 6.06 -18.41 -3.55
C LYS A 152 6.16 -19.49 -4.62
N ALA A 153 5.08 -19.78 -5.35
CA ALA A 153 5.10 -20.76 -6.43
C ALA A 153 6.09 -20.36 -7.55
N TYR A 154 6.29 -19.06 -7.78
CA TYR A 154 7.22 -18.54 -8.78
C TYR A 154 8.67 -18.42 -8.29
N SER A 155 8.93 -18.56 -6.99
CA SER A 155 10.30 -18.58 -6.44
C SER A 155 10.90 -19.99 -6.39
N LYS A 156 10.13 -21.02 -6.77
CA LYS A 156 10.56 -22.43 -6.83
C LYS A 156 10.93 -22.92 -8.24
N ILE A 157 10.96 -22.02 -9.22
CA ILE A 157 11.39 -22.25 -10.60
C ILE A 157 12.75 -21.58 -10.76
#